data_AF-A0A0N0XWZ6-F1
#
_entry.id   AF-A0A0N0XWZ6-F1
#
_cell.length_a   1.000
_cell.length_b   1.000
_cell.length_c   1.000
_cell.angle_alpha   90.00
_cell.angle_beta   90.00
_cell.angle_gamma   90.00
#
_symmetry.space_group_name_H-M   'P 1'
#
loop_
_entity.id
_entity.type
_entity.pdbx_description
1 polymer ?
#
loop_
_entity_poly.entity_id
_entity_poly.type
_entity_poly.pdbx_seq_one_letter_code
_entity_poly.pdbx_strand_id
1 'polypeptide(L)'
;MHQSVQNAFIPFSEPLEGRVRFMYLDVKSLVSTGVGNLLDADDASHFGTNPHPLPDIFTLPWFDKTTHATASHTEIEAEYQTVKFSGTAFATLTQKEAITRLRITDSTIDELISSKLDSFETSLRTRAPFANLDEWPADGQLGLLSMAWALGPLFKFPLFQAAAATEEWLTMARECKMTEAGNPGVIPRNVRNGLLFTLAGWMAAPPPGDFTQLVFDPSQKLDANMRSGNFPIPVNLTIGLQTALEALDFSPNGLDGVFGPGTRSALVSFQSASGLTQTPTAQNIDDVPQETVDAMVTQLDNLGISSFP
;
A
#
# COMPACT_ATOMS: atom_id res chain seq x y z
N MET A 1 4.80 16.82 4.83
CA MET A 1 3.98 16.22 3.77
C MET A 1 2.86 17.18 3.45
N HIS A 2 2.28 17.10 2.26
CA HIS A 2 1.12 17.91 1.88
C HIS A 2 -0.10 17.57 2.74
N GLN A 3 -1.00 18.54 2.93
CA GLN A 3 -2.24 18.32 3.68
C GLN A 3 -3.13 17.25 3.05
N SER A 4 -3.13 17.15 1.71
CA SER A 4 -3.84 16.11 0.96
C SER A 4 -3.38 14.70 1.37
N VAL A 5 -2.09 14.51 1.60
CA VAL A 5 -1.50 13.23 2.03
C VAL A 5 -1.90 12.90 3.46
N GLN A 6 -1.86 13.87 4.38
CA GLN A 6 -2.33 13.67 5.76
C GLN A 6 -3.79 13.20 5.80
N ASN A 7 -4.65 13.90 5.03
CA ASN A 7 -6.08 13.58 4.96
C ASN A 7 -6.35 12.21 4.31
N ALA A 8 -5.49 11.81 3.37
CA ALA A 8 -5.65 10.59 2.60
C ALA A 8 -5.09 9.33 3.28
N PHE A 9 -4.18 9.47 4.23
CA PHE A 9 -3.42 8.31 4.71
C PHE A 9 -4.29 7.24 5.37
N ILE A 10 -5.27 7.65 6.19
CA ILE A 10 -6.23 6.75 6.84
C ILE A 10 -7.09 6.02 5.80
N PRO A 11 -7.86 6.70 4.91
CA PRO A 11 -8.67 6.01 3.91
C PRO A 11 -7.83 5.18 2.92
N PHE A 12 -6.55 5.53 2.71
CA PHE A 12 -5.62 4.71 1.93
C PHE A 12 -5.21 3.41 2.65
N SER A 13 -4.85 3.50 3.94
CA SER A 13 -4.23 2.40 4.69
C SER A 13 -5.25 1.46 5.33
N GLU A 14 -6.41 1.94 5.75
CA GLU A 14 -7.44 1.12 6.39
C GLU A 14 -7.92 -0.06 5.53
N PRO A 15 -8.16 0.08 4.22
CA PRO A 15 -8.52 -1.05 3.38
C PRO A 15 -7.41 -2.11 3.25
N LEU A 16 -6.17 -1.77 3.60
CA LEU A 16 -5.01 -2.66 3.53
C LEU A 16 -4.77 -3.40 4.85
N GLU A 17 -4.89 -2.70 5.98
CA GLU A 17 -4.53 -3.23 7.32
C GLU A 17 -5.76 -3.59 8.19
N GLY A 18 -6.92 -2.99 7.89
CA GLY A 18 -8.10 -2.98 8.77
C GLY A 18 -7.94 -2.01 9.95
N ARG A 19 -9.07 -1.52 10.46
CA ARG A 19 -9.12 -0.74 11.71
C ARG A 19 -9.49 -1.64 12.88
N VAL A 20 -8.54 -1.89 13.78
CA VAL A 20 -8.68 -2.84 14.89
C VAL A 20 -8.59 -2.13 16.24
N ARG A 21 -9.68 -2.16 17.00
CA ARG A 21 -9.81 -1.45 18.30
C ARG A 21 -9.22 -2.21 19.48
N PHE A 22 -8.63 -3.38 19.25
CA PHE A 22 -8.09 -4.29 20.26
C PHE A 22 -6.69 -4.75 19.86
N MET A 23 -5.96 -5.35 20.81
CA MET A 23 -4.66 -5.98 20.52
C MET A 23 -4.87 -7.26 19.71
N TYR A 24 -4.12 -7.48 18.64
CA TYR A 24 -4.23 -8.70 17.85
C TYR A 24 -2.86 -9.22 17.45
N LEU A 25 -2.76 -10.52 17.22
CA LEU A 25 -1.56 -11.16 16.71
C LEU A 25 -1.56 -11.05 15.18
N ASP A 26 -0.57 -10.40 14.57
CA ASP A 26 -0.47 -10.29 13.11
C ASP A 26 0.03 -11.60 12.45
N VAL A 27 0.14 -11.62 11.11
CA VAL A 27 0.61 -12.80 10.36
C VAL A 27 2.07 -13.15 10.62
N LYS A 28 2.85 -12.22 11.19
CA LYS A 28 4.23 -12.39 11.64
C LYS A 28 4.31 -12.79 13.12
N SER A 29 3.18 -13.04 13.77
CA SER A 29 3.08 -13.38 15.18
C SER A 29 3.56 -12.27 16.13
N LEU A 30 3.35 -11.02 15.74
CA LEU A 30 3.62 -9.83 16.54
C LEU A 30 2.32 -9.18 17.01
N VAL A 31 2.28 -8.74 18.27
CA VAL A 31 1.10 -8.01 18.80
C VAL A 31 1.02 -6.62 18.19
N SER A 32 -0.14 -6.28 17.64
CA SER A 32 -0.45 -5.00 16.97
C SER A 32 -1.83 -4.48 17.36
N THR A 33 -2.13 -3.22 17.04
CA THR A 33 -3.48 -2.63 17.16
C THR A 33 -3.70 -1.52 16.11
N GLY A 34 -4.88 -0.89 16.09
CA GLY A 34 -5.18 0.23 15.20
C GLY A 34 -5.15 -0.21 13.73
N VAL A 35 -4.39 0.51 12.92
CA VAL A 35 -4.19 0.23 11.48
C VAL A 35 -2.78 -0.32 11.27
N GLY A 36 -2.53 -1.55 11.75
CA GLY A 36 -1.21 -2.19 11.65
C GLY A 36 -0.13 -1.62 12.57
N ASN A 37 -0.50 -1.00 13.69
CA ASN A 37 0.47 -0.44 14.62
C ASN A 37 1.07 -1.53 15.53
N LEU A 38 2.34 -1.86 15.28
CA LEU A 38 3.13 -2.79 16.09
C LEU A 38 3.25 -2.32 17.55
N LEU A 39 2.99 -3.23 18.49
CA LEU A 39 3.09 -3.04 19.94
C LEU A 39 4.07 -4.03 20.60
N ASP A 40 4.76 -4.82 19.79
CA ASP A 40 5.58 -5.97 20.20
C ASP A 40 7.02 -5.74 19.76
N ALA A 41 7.95 -5.94 20.67
CA ALA A 41 9.38 -5.75 20.44
C ALA A 41 10.12 -7.06 20.11
N ASP A 42 9.39 -8.17 20.01
CA ASP A 42 9.89 -9.44 19.48
C ASP A 42 10.23 -9.33 17.99
N ASP A 43 10.95 -10.32 17.47
CA ASP A 43 11.33 -10.35 16.05
C ASP A 43 10.56 -11.42 15.28
N ALA A 44 10.10 -11.07 14.08
CA ALA A 44 9.33 -11.97 13.22
C ALA A 44 10.12 -13.21 12.77
N SER A 45 11.46 -13.13 12.71
CA SER A 45 12.32 -14.28 12.38
C SER A 45 12.73 -15.12 13.59
N HIS A 46 12.42 -14.64 14.80
CA HIS A 46 12.78 -15.26 16.07
C HIS A 46 11.63 -15.18 17.09
N PHE A 47 10.44 -15.63 16.69
CA PHE A 47 9.26 -15.60 17.56
C PHE A 47 9.55 -16.20 18.95
N GLY A 48 9.23 -15.45 19.99
CA GLY A 48 9.41 -15.82 21.38
C GLY A 48 10.83 -15.59 21.93
N THR A 49 11.73 -14.95 21.17
CA THR A 49 13.07 -14.67 21.67
C THR A 49 13.15 -13.41 22.54
N ASN A 50 12.25 -12.45 22.33
CA ASN A 50 12.12 -11.30 23.21
C ASN A 50 10.67 -10.78 23.33
N PRO A 51 9.70 -11.60 23.77
CA PRO A 51 8.29 -11.23 23.79
C PRO A 51 8.02 -10.22 24.91
N HIS A 52 8.22 -8.94 24.61
CA HIS A 52 7.90 -7.84 25.51
C HIS A 52 7.19 -6.72 24.75
N PRO A 53 6.24 -6.04 25.40
CA PRO A 53 5.55 -4.93 24.77
C PRO A 53 6.50 -3.76 24.51
N LEU A 54 6.30 -3.10 23.37
CA LEU A 54 6.88 -1.78 23.12
C LEU A 54 6.29 -0.76 24.10
N PRO A 55 7.06 0.25 24.55
CA PRO A 55 6.58 1.27 25.49
C PRO A 55 5.27 1.95 25.06
N ASP A 56 5.08 2.12 23.75
CA ASP A 56 3.89 2.74 23.14
C ASP A 56 2.58 2.04 23.51
N ILE A 57 2.58 0.75 23.87
CA ILE A 57 1.36 0.07 24.30
C ILE A 57 0.74 0.74 25.53
N PHE A 58 1.57 1.31 26.40
CA PHE A 58 1.18 1.87 27.69
C PHE A 58 0.81 3.35 27.61
N THR A 59 1.05 4.01 26.48
CA THR A 59 0.64 5.40 26.25
C THR A 59 -0.78 5.49 25.72
N LEU A 60 -1.32 4.38 25.20
CA LEU A 60 -2.67 4.31 24.67
C LEU A 60 -3.73 4.25 25.80
N PRO A 61 -4.83 5.02 25.70
CA PRO A 61 -5.92 5.03 26.67
C PRO A 61 -6.81 3.77 26.54
N TRP A 62 -6.25 2.61 26.87
CA TRP A 62 -7.00 1.35 26.91
C TRP A 62 -8.13 1.40 27.94
N PHE A 63 -9.30 0.87 27.58
CA PHE A 63 -10.43 0.70 28.49
C PHE A 63 -11.06 -0.68 28.35
N ASP A 64 -11.67 -1.17 29.42
CA ASP A 64 -12.42 -2.43 29.41
C ASP A 64 -13.71 -2.28 28.59
N LYS A 65 -13.94 -3.17 27.62
CA LYS A 65 -15.12 -3.09 26.73
C LYS A 65 -16.48 -3.20 27.41
N THR A 66 -16.54 -3.73 28.63
CA THR A 66 -17.78 -3.97 29.39
C THR A 66 -17.98 -2.92 30.47
N THR A 67 -16.94 -2.63 31.25
CA THR A 67 -17.06 -1.69 32.38
C THR A 67 -16.75 -0.26 31.99
N HIS A 68 -16.12 -0.04 30.83
CA HIS A 68 -15.61 1.25 30.36
C HIS A 68 -14.59 1.91 31.31
N ALA A 69 -14.05 1.15 32.29
CA ALA A 69 -12.99 1.62 33.15
C ALA A 69 -11.66 1.67 32.38
N THR A 70 -10.84 2.69 32.67
CA THR A 70 -9.46 2.76 32.18
C THR A 70 -8.66 1.57 32.67
N ALA A 71 -7.93 0.93 31.76
CA ALA A 71 -7.09 -0.21 32.08
C ALA A 71 -5.81 0.23 32.81
N SER A 72 -5.45 -0.50 33.85
CA SER A 72 -4.15 -0.36 34.51
C SER A 72 -3.02 -0.96 33.65
N HIS A 73 -1.77 -0.58 33.93
CA HIS A 73 -0.59 -1.19 33.31
C HIS A 73 -0.59 -2.72 33.42
N THR A 74 -0.96 -3.26 34.59
CA THR A 74 -1.01 -4.72 34.81
C THR A 74 -2.04 -5.39 33.92
N GLU A 75 -3.19 -4.75 33.68
CA GLU A 75 -4.21 -5.28 32.78
C GLU A 75 -3.81 -5.23 31.32
N ILE A 76 -3.13 -4.16 30.90
CA ILE A 76 -2.57 -4.01 29.55
C ILE A 76 -1.54 -5.11 29.28
N GLU A 77 -0.60 -5.32 30.21
CA GLU A 77 0.41 -6.39 30.12
C GLU A 77 -0.26 -7.78 30.06
N ALA A 78 -1.25 -8.05 30.91
CA ALA A 78 -1.94 -9.34 30.93
C ALA A 78 -2.67 -9.63 29.60
N GLU A 79 -3.29 -8.61 28.99
CA GLU A 79 -3.93 -8.77 27.68
C GLU A 79 -2.90 -8.94 26.57
N TYR A 80 -1.80 -8.19 26.58
CA TYR A 80 -0.68 -8.37 25.65
C TYR A 80 -0.18 -9.83 25.68
N GLN A 81 0.08 -10.39 26.85
CA GLN A 81 0.54 -11.78 27.01
C GLN A 81 -0.50 -12.78 26.50
N THR A 82 -1.79 -12.53 26.76
CA THR A 82 -2.90 -13.36 26.24
C THR A 82 -2.90 -13.39 24.72
N VAL A 83 -2.74 -12.23 24.07
CA VAL A 83 -2.72 -12.13 22.60
C VAL A 83 -1.44 -12.76 22.04
N LYS A 84 -0.28 -12.49 22.64
CA LYS A 84 1.02 -12.99 22.20
C LYS A 84 1.06 -14.52 22.09
N PHE A 85 0.47 -15.21 23.08
CA PHE A 85 0.45 -16.67 23.15
C PHE A 85 -0.85 -17.31 22.66
N SER A 86 -1.72 -16.55 22.00
CA SER A 86 -3.03 -17.04 21.55
C SER A 86 -2.99 -18.01 20.36
N GLY A 87 -1.91 -18.00 19.57
CA GLY A 87 -1.84 -18.75 18.31
C GLY A 87 -2.80 -18.25 17.22
N THR A 88 -3.35 -17.04 17.35
CA THR A 88 -4.40 -16.51 16.47
C THR A 88 -3.88 -15.77 15.23
N ALA A 89 -2.60 -15.89 14.87
CA ALA A 89 -1.97 -15.15 13.76
C ALA A 89 -2.77 -15.23 12.45
N PHE A 90 -3.25 -16.43 12.10
CA PHE A 90 -4.04 -16.71 10.90
C PHE A 90 -5.56 -16.81 11.14
N ALA A 91 -6.03 -16.42 12.33
CA ALA A 91 -7.46 -16.40 12.65
C ALA A 91 -8.15 -15.17 12.04
N THR A 92 -9.48 -15.23 11.90
CA THR A 92 -10.30 -14.08 11.50
C THR A 92 -10.28 -12.99 12.58
N LEU A 93 -10.55 -11.73 12.19
CA LEU A 93 -10.65 -10.63 13.17
C LEU A 93 -11.69 -10.90 14.26
N THR A 94 -12.82 -11.53 13.93
CA THR A 94 -13.84 -11.93 14.91
C THR A 94 -13.28 -12.90 15.96
N GLN A 95 -12.44 -13.86 15.55
CA GLN A 95 -11.80 -14.79 16.47
C GLN A 95 -10.74 -14.10 17.35
N LYS A 96 -9.95 -13.18 16.77
CA LYS A 96 -8.99 -12.36 17.52
C LYS A 96 -9.71 -11.45 18.51
N GLU A 97 -10.86 -10.90 18.14
CA GLU A 97 -11.66 -10.03 19.00
C GLU A 97 -12.24 -10.78 20.21
N ALA A 98 -12.68 -12.03 20.00
CA ALA A 98 -13.32 -12.84 21.03
C ALA A 98 -12.42 -13.09 22.25
N ILE A 99 -11.09 -13.09 22.08
CA ILE A 99 -10.12 -13.33 23.14
C ILE A 99 -9.61 -12.05 23.84
N THR A 100 -10.06 -10.86 23.41
CA THR A 100 -9.64 -9.58 23.98
C THR A 100 -10.75 -8.88 24.74
N ARG A 101 -10.36 -8.14 25.78
CA ARG A 101 -11.21 -7.36 26.67
C ARG A 101 -10.98 -5.86 26.49
N LEU A 102 -9.74 -5.41 26.33
CA LEU A 102 -9.42 -4.00 26.25
C LEU A 102 -9.66 -3.43 24.85
N ARG A 103 -10.00 -2.13 24.82
CA ARG A 103 -10.28 -1.37 23.60
C ARG A 103 -9.59 -0.02 23.63
N ILE A 104 -9.30 0.50 22.44
CA ILE A 104 -9.02 1.90 22.17
C ILE A 104 -10.12 2.51 21.30
N THR A 105 -10.27 3.83 21.33
CA THR A 105 -11.27 4.54 20.55
C THR A 105 -10.79 4.80 19.12
N ASP A 106 -11.71 5.15 18.23
CA ASP A 106 -11.34 5.54 16.86
C ASP A 106 -10.50 6.82 16.82
N SER A 107 -10.78 7.81 17.68
CA SER A 107 -9.97 9.02 17.77
C SER A 107 -8.55 8.74 18.26
N THR A 108 -8.39 7.79 19.19
CA THR A 108 -7.06 7.32 19.62
C THR A 108 -6.29 6.68 18.47
N ILE A 109 -6.96 5.90 17.62
CA ILE A 109 -6.34 5.31 16.43
C ILE A 109 -5.92 6.41 15.45
N ASP A 110 -6.76 7.42 15.26
CA ASP A 110 -6.45 8.55 14.37
C ASP A 110 -5.22 9.33 14.86
N GLU A 111 -5.19 9.67 16.15
CA GLU A 111 -4.06 10.35 16.80
C GLU A 111 -2.76 9.54 16.72
N LEU A 112 -2.84 8.22 16.93
CA LEU A 112 -1.70 7.31 16.80
C LEU A 112 -1.15 7.29 15.37
N ILE A 113 -2.03 7.25 14.36
CA ILE A 113 -1.64 7.29 12.95
C ILE A 113 -0.97 8.62 12.64
N SER A 114 -1.59 9.75 12.99
CA SER A 114 -1.03 11.08 12.76
C SER A 114 0.36 11.23 13.41
N SER A 115 0.50 10.89 14.69
CA SER A 115 1.78 11.00 15.40
C SER A 115 2.87 10.13 14.78
N LYS A 116 2.50 8.93 14.28
CA LYS A 116 3.46 8.01 13.67
C LYS A 116 3.88 8.48 12.27
N LEU A 117 2.96 9.05 11.49
CA LEU A 117 3.30 9.68 10.21
C LEU A 117 4.24 10.87 10.40
N ASP A 118 4.01 11.72 11.39
CA ASP A 118 4.91 12.84 11.70
C ASP A 118 6.32 12.35 12.05
N SER A 119 6.41 11.26 12.82
CA SER A 119 7.68 10.61 13.16
C SER A 119 8.39 10.00 11.94
N PHE A 120 7.63 9.33 11.06
CA PHE A 120 8.16 8.76 9.82
C PHE A 120 8.64 9.84 8.87
N GLU A 121 7.85 10.88 8.66
CA GLU A 121 8.21 12.02 7.86
C GLU A 121 9.50 12.67 8.38
N THR A 122 9.59 12.93 9.69
CA THR A 122 10.79 13.47 10.33
C THR A 122 12.01 12.59 10.04
N SER A 123 11.87 11.28 10.20
CA SER A 123 12.93 10.31 9.94
C SER A 123 13.35 10.27 8.46
N LEU A 124 12.38 10.23 7.55
CA LEU A 124 12.60 10.15 6.10
C LEU A 124 13.34 11.39 5.59
N ARG A 125 12.99 12.59 6.06
CA ARG A 125 13.64 13.85 5.68
C ARG A 125 15.14 13.91 5.99
N THR A 126 15.57 13.19 7.02
CA THR A 126 17.00 13.11 7.37
C THR A 126 17.80 12.21 6.44
N ARG A 127 17.13 11.42 5.58
CA ARG A 127 17.77 10.49 4.66
C ARG A 127 18.05 11.21 3.35
N ALA A 128 19.32 11.22 2.93
CA ALA A 128 19.74 11.91 1.70
C ALA A 128 18.90 11.60 0.44
N PRO A 129 18.44 10.35 0.18
CA PRO A 129 17.55 10.06 -0.95
C PRO A 129 16.21 10.80 -0.96
N PHE A 130 15.75 11.30 0.18
CA PHE A 130 14.44 11.92 0.36
C PHE A 130 14.57 13.37 0.86
N ALA A 131 15.72 14.01 0.64
CA ALA A 131 15.99 15.36 1.12
C ALA A 131 14.97 16.40 0.60
N ASN A 132 14.43 16.17 -0.60
CA ASN A 132 13.43 17.04 -1.24
C ASN A 132 11.98 16.57 -1.02
N LEU A 133 11.70 15.78 0.03
CA LEU A 133 10.37 15.19 0.23
C LEU A 133 9.23 16.22 0.21
N ASP A 134 9.46 17.46 0.67
CA ASP A 134 8.47 18.55 0.61
C ASP A 134 7.99 18.88 -0.79
N GLU A 135 8.91 18.80 -1.76
CA GLU A 135 8.69 19.20 -3.15
C GLU A 135 8.15 18.04 -4.00
N TRP A 136 7.98 16.85 -3.40
CA TRP A 136 7.43 15.70 -4.12
C TRP A 136 5.93 15.90 -4.41
N PRO A 137 5.42 15.40 -5.56
CA PRO A 137 3.99 15.24 -5.77
C PRO A 137 3.32 14.46 -4.64
N ALA A 138 2.09 14.84 -4.27
CA ALA A 138 1.36 14.25 -3.17
C ALA A 138 1.22 12.72 -3.28
N ASP A 139 0.97 12.18 -4.47
CA ASP A 139 0.90 10.74 -4.71
C ASP A 139 2.24 10.05 -4.35
N GLY A 140 3.37 10.67 -4.70
CA GLY A 140 4.71 10.16 -4.39
C GLY A 140 5.01 10.20 -2.88
N GLN A 141 4.60 11.26 -2.18
CA GLN A 141 4.69 11.33 -0.72
C GLN A 141 3.85 10.23 -0.05
N LEU A 142 2.61 10.02 -0.52
CA LEU A 142 1.73 8.96 -0.01
C LEU A 142 2.34 7.57 -0.24
N GLY A 143 2.92 7.32 -1.41
CA GLY A 143 3.62 6.07 -1.73
C GLY A 143 4.81 5.81 -0.81
N LEU A 144 5.64 6.83 -0.55
CA LEU A 144 6.78 6.72 0.35
C LEU A 144 6.36 6.45 1.81
N LEU A 145 5.36 7.18 2.30
CA LEU A 145 4.81 6.98 3.64
C LEU A 145 4.15 5.60 3.78
N SER A 146 3.49 5.11 2.73
CA SER A 146 2.96 3.74 2.67
C SER A 146 4.06 2.68 2.79
N MET A 147 5.20 2.86 2.13
CA MET A 147 6.36 1.98 2.30
C MET A 147 6.91 2.04 3.72
N ALA A 148 7.08 3.25 4.27
CA ALA A 148 7.56 3.44 5.64
C ALA A 148 6.59 2.83 6.67
N TRP A 149 5.29 2.82 6.39
CA TRP A 149 4.29 2.18 7.24
C TRP A 149 4.46 0.66 7.31
N ALA A 150 4.70 0.03 6.16
CA ALA A 150 4.85 -1.42 6.09
C ALA A 150 6.23 -1.93 6.54
N LEU A 151 7.28 -1.10 6.41
CA LEU A 151 8.68 -1.52 6.57
C LEU A 151 9.44 -0.77 7.68
N GLY A 152 8.84 0.25 8.27
CA GLY A 152 9.52 1.24 9.09
C GLY A 152 10.25 2.31 8.24
N PRO A 153 10.54 3.49 8.82
CA PRO A 153 11.06 4.65 8.07
C PRO A 153 12.55 4.51 7.70
N LEU A 154 13.22 3.45 8.16
CA LEU A 154 14.63 3.12 7.87
C LEU A 154 14.77 1.92 6.91
N PHE A 155 13.72 1.61 6.14
CA PHE A 155 13.76 0.55 5.13
C PHE A 155 14.94 0.70 4.16
N LYS A 156 15.45 -0.43 3.65
CA LYS A 156 16.60 -0.48 2.72
C LYS A 156 16.19 -1.04 1.38
N PHE A 157 16.02 -0.16 0.40
CA PHE A 157 15.68 -0.48 -0.99
C PHE A 157 16.66 0.31 -1.89
N PRO A 158 17.89 -0.20 -2.12
CA PRO A 158 18.96 0.60 -2.70
C PRO A 158 18.63 1.18 -4.08
N LEU A 159 17.94 0.43 -4.95
CA LEU A 159 17.55 0.88 -6.29
C LEU A 159 16.45 1.95 -6.22
N PHE A 160 15.42 1.73 -5.40
CA PHE A 160 14.39 2.75 -5.10
C PHE A 160 15.02 4.03 -4.53
N GLN A 161 15.95 3.90 -3.58
CA GLN A 161 16.62 5.04 -2.96
C GLN A 161 17.54 5.79 -3.93
N ALA A 162 18.22 5.07 -4.84
CA ALA A 162 19.01 5.72 -5.88
C ALA A 162 18.10 6.50 -6.85
N ALA A 163 16.98 5.91 -7.25
CA ALA A 163 15.97 6.56 -8.09
C ALA A 163 15.34 7.78 -7.40
N ALA A 164 15.02 7.67 -6.11
CA ALA A 164 14.46 8.77 -5.31
C ALA A 164 15.40 9.98 -5.23
N ALA A 165 16.71 9.75 -5.13
CA ALA A 165 17.71 10.82 -5.06
C ALA A 165 17.78 11.67 -6.34
N THR A 166 17.29 11.14 -7.47
CA THR A 166 17.22 11.82 -8.76
C THR A 166 15.79 11.96 -9.27
N GLU A 167 14.78 11.69 -8.42
CA GLU A 167 13.35 11.79 -8.74
C GLU A 167 12.94 10.96 -9.99
N GLU A 168 13.55 9.78 -10.17
CA GLU A 168 13.22 8.83 -11.24
C GLU A 168 11.96 8.02 -10.87
N TRP A 169 10.80 8.65 -11.03
CA TRP A 169 9.49 8.16 -10.59
C TRP A 169 9.11 6.78 -11.09
N LEU A 170 9.34 6.48 -12.37
CA LEU A 170 9.01 5.18 -12.95
C LEU A 170 9.92 4.07 -12.42
N THR A 171 11.18 4.38 -12.12
CA THR A 171 12.07 3.44 -11.44
C THR A 171 11.61 3.23 -10.00
N MET A 172 11.22 4.28 -9.28
CA MET A 172 10.62 4.15 -7.95
C MET A 172 9.36 3.26 -7.97
N ALA A 173 8.49 3.41 -8.96
CA ALA A 173 7.30 2.57 -9.13
C ALA A 173 7.65 1.08 -9.25
N ARG A 174 8.68 0.74 -10.01
CA ARG A 174 9.16 -0.65 -10.17
C ARG A 174 9.85 -1.18 -8.91
N GLU A 175 10.69 -0.36 -8.30
CA GLU A 175 11.56 -0.75 -7.19
C GLU A 175 10.88 -0.67 -5.82
N CYS A 176 9.66 -0.15 -5.72
CA CYS A 176 8.93 -0.07 -4.45
C CYS A 176 8.35 -1.42 -3.97
N LYS A 177 8.44 -2.48 -4.78
CA LYS A 177 7.80 -3.77 -4.53
C LYS A 177 8.38 -4.48 -3.30
N MET A 178 7.56 -4.63 -2.27
CA MET A 178 7.86 -5.42 -1.06
C MET A 178 7.74 -6.92 -1.33
N THR A 179 8.47 -7.72 -0.55
CA THR A 179 8.36 -9.18 -0.65
C THR A 179 6.97 -9.68 -0.29
N GLU A 180 6.37 -10.44 -1.21
CA GLU A 180 5.06 -11.07 -1.05
C GLU A 180 5.18 -12.47 -0.41
N ALA A 181 6.42 -12.99 -0.30
CA ALA A 181 6.69 -14.30 0.27
C ALA A 181 6.28 -14.36 1.74
N GLY A 182 5.33 -15.25 2.06
CA GLY A 182 4.78 -15.39 3.41
C GLY A 182 3.88 -14.23 3.87
N ASN A 183 3.62 -13.24 3.02
CA ASN A 183 2.77 -12.10 3.33
C ASN A 183 1.95 -11.63 2.10
N PRO A 184 0.96 -12.43 1.65
CA PRO A 184 0.13 -12.06 0.50
C PRO A 184 -0.69 -10.78 0.73
N GLY A 185 -0.88 -10.36 1.99
CA GLY A 185 -1.54 -9.11 2.35
C GLY A 185 -0.83 -7.85 1.84
N VAL A 186 0.45 -7.94 1.46
CA VAL A 186 1.18 -6.80 0.89
C VAL A 186 0.92 -6.60 -0.62
N ILE A 187 0.36 -7.59 -1.32
CA ILE A 187 0.13 -7.50 -2.78
C ILE A 187 -0.69 -6.26 -3.16
N PRO A 188 -1.85 -5.97 -2.51
CA PRO A 188 -2.60 -4.76 -2.84
C PRO A 188 -1.84 -3.47 -2.53
N ARG A 189 -0.97 -3.48 -1.50
CA ARG A 189 -0.11 -2.34 -1.16
C ARG A 189 0.97 -2.12 -2.22
N ASN A 190 1.60 -3.19 -2.72
CA ASN A 190 2.58 -3.12 -3.82
C ASN A 190 1.94 -2.52 -5.07
N VAL A 191 0.75 -2.98 -5.45
CA VAL A 191 0.02 -2.46 -6.62
C VAL A 191 -0.27 -0.97 -6.46
N ARG A 192 -0.79 -0.55 -5.29
CA ARG A 192 -1.09 0.87 -5.02
C ARG A 192 0.17 1.74 -4.96
N ASN A 193 1.25 1.27 -4.36
CA ASN A 193 2.50 2.02 -4.30
C ASN A 193 3.08 2.22 -5.71
N GLY A 194 3.09 1.18 -6.54
CA GLY A 194 3.51 1.30 -7.94
C GLY A 194 2.68 2.35 -8.69
N LEU A 195 1.35 2.32 -8.54
CA LEU A 195 0.46 3.32 -9.11
C LEU A 195 0.78 4.74 -8.62
N LEU A 196 0.94 4.94 -7.31
CA LEU A 196 1.22 6.24 -6.72
C LEU A 196 2.52 6.87 -7.24
N PHE A 197 3.59 6.07 -7.38
CA PHE A 197 4.84 6.58 -7.95
C PHE A 197 4.73 6.85 -9.45
N THR A 198 3.97 6.06 -10.22
CA THR A 198 3.68 6.36 -11.63
C THR A 198 2.87 7.67 -11.76
N LEU A 199 1.86 7.89 -10.91
CA LEU A 199 1.09 9.14 -10.89
C LEU A 199 1.95 10.34 -10.52
N ALA A 200 2.89 10.19 -9.57
CA ALA A 200 3.87 11.23 -9.28
C ALA A 200 4.75 11.56 -10.49
N GLY A 201 5.18 10.54 -11.25
CA GLY A 201 5.90 10.73 -12.51
C GLY A 201 5.09 11.47 -13.56
N TRP A 202 3.80 11.15 -13.70
CA TRP A 202 2.89 11.88 -14.57
C TRP A 202 2.72 13.34 -14.15
N MET A 203 2.52 13.59 -12.86
CA MET A 203 2.39 14.94 -12.32
C MET A 203 3.65 15.78 -12.52
N ALA A 204 4.83 15.17 -12.40
CA ALA A 204 6.11 15.83 -12.62
C ALA A 204 6.45 16.06 -14.10
N ALA A 205 5.80 15.34 -15.03
CA ALA A 205 6.06 15.47 -16.46
C ALA A 205 5.64 16.87 -16.98
N PRO A 206 6.37 17.49 -17.92
CA PRO A 206 6.00 18.80 -18.45
C PRO A 206 4.69 18.78 -19.27
N PRO A 207 3.78 19.76 -19.07
CA PRO A 207 3.81 20.77 -18.01
C PRO A 207 3.45 20.15 -16.65
N PRO A 208 4.19 20.48 -15.57
CA PRO A 208 3.94 19.88 -14.26
C PRO A 208 2.55 20.25 -13.75
N GLY A 209 1.91 19.30 -13.05
CA GLY A 209 0.64 19.49 -12.36
C GLY A 209 0.79 20.14 -10.99
N ASP A 210 -0.32 20.23 -10.24
CA ASP A 210 -0.31 20.70 -8.86
C ASP A 210 0.13 19.59 -7.90
N PHE A 211 1.37 19.68 -7.42
CA PHE A 211 1.98 18.69 -6.52
C PHE A 211 1.31 18.60 -5.15
N THR A 212 0.50 19.60 -4.77
CA THR A 212 -0.16 19.62 -3.46
C THR A 212 -1.43 18.79 -3.43
N GLN A 213 -1.97 18.39 -4.59
CA GLN A 213 -3.21 17.63 -4.71
C GLN A 213 -2.92 16.17 -5.03
N LEU A 214 -3.70 15.27 -4.41
CA LEU A 214 -3.71 13.88 -4.81
C LEU A 214 -4.54 13.69 -6.06
N VAL A 215 -4.00 12.91 -6.97
CA VAL A 215 -4.73 12.43 -8.15
C VAL A 215 -5.44 11.11 -7.82
N PHE A 216 -4.78 10.24 -7.06
CA PHE A 216 -5.38 9.04 -6.50
C PHE A 216 -6.44 9.39 -5.45
N ASP A 217 -7.67 8.88 -5.59
CA ASP A 217 -8.74 9.05 -4.62
C ASP A 217 -8.75 7.87 -3.62
N PRO A 218 -8.28 8.07 -2.37
CA PRO A 218 -8.21 7.01 -1.38
C PRO A 218 -9.58 6.54 -0.88
N SER A 219 -10.66 7.30 -1.15
CA SER A 219 -12.02 6.89 -0.79
C SER A 219 -12.60 5.84 -1.75
N GLN A 220 -11.98 5.69 -2.93
CA GLN A 220 -12.42 4.77 -3.97
C GLN A 220 -11.64 3.46 -3.94
N LYS A 221 -12.30 2.39 -4.39
CA LYS A 221 -11.61 1.12 -4.69
C LYS A 221 -10.61 1.33 -5.83
N LEU A 222 -9.61 0.46 -5.91
CA LEU A 222 -8.57 0.55 -6.95
C LEU A 222 -9.18 0.55 -8.36
N ASP A 223 -10.10 -0.35 -8.63
CA ASP A 223 -10.75 -0.47 -9.94
C ASP A 223 -11.61 0.75 -10.29
N ALA A 224 -12.24 1.39 -9.30
CA ALA A 224 -12.96 2.64 -9.48
C ALA A 224 -12.01 3.81 -9.80
N ASN A 225 -10.86 3.89 -9.11
CA ASN A 225 -9.80 4.85 -9.43
C ASN A 225 -9.35 4.71 -10.89
N MET A 226 -9.06 3.48 -11.33
CA MET A 226 -8.61 3.22 -12.70
C MET A 226 -9.64 3.62 -13.78
N ARG A 227 -10.94 3.54 -13.44
CA ARG A 227 -12.05 3.93 -14.34
C ARG A 227 -12.48 5.38 -14.21
N SER A 228 -11.86 6.15 -13.32
CA SER A 228 -12.30 7.52 -13.00
C SER A 228 -12.11 8.50 -14.16
N GLY A 229 -11.11 8.27 -15.02
CA GLY A 229 -10.68 9.23 -16.05
C GLY A 229 -9.92 10.44 -15.47
N ASN A 230 -9.59 10.44 -14.17
CA ASN A 230 -8.87 11.53 -13.51
C ASN A 230 -7.37 11.56 -13.88
N PHE A 231 -6.84 10.43 -14.35
CA PHE A 231 -5.45 10.26 -14.71
C PHE A 231 -5.30 9.32 -15.91
N PRO A 232 -4.20 9.44 -16.67
CA PRO A 232 -3.93 8.55 -17.79
C PRO A 232 -3.70 7.11 -17.34
N ILE A 233 -4.06 6.14 -18.19
CA ILE A 233 -3.84 4.71 -17.90
C ILE A 233 -2.31 4.43 -17.83
N PRO A 234 -1.78 3.93 -16.69
CA PRO A 234 -0.35 3.65 -16.49
C PRO A 234 0.04 2.31 -17.13
N VAL A 235 0.26 2.30 -18.44
CA VAL A 235 0.41 1.06 -19.25
C VAL A 235 1.67 0.26 -18.92
N ASN A 236 2.58 0.79 -18.11
CA ASN A 236 3.75 0.11 -17.56
C ASN A 236 3.49 -0.72 -16.29
N LEU A 237 2.27 -0.67 -15.75
CA LEU A 237 1.85 -1.46 -14.60
C LEU A 237 0.87 -2.54 -15.04
N THR A 238 0.86 -3.67 -14.33
CA THR A 238 -0.16 -4.71 -14.53
C THR A 238 -1.59 -4.16 -14.41
N ILE A 239 -1.84 -3.28 -13.43
CA ILE A 239 -3.16 -2.65 -13.24
C ILE A 239 -3.54 -1.76 -14.44
N GLY A 240 -2.57 -1.06 -15.04
CA GLY A 240 -2.81 -0.26 -16.24
C GLY A 240 -3.02 -1.13 -17.49
N LEU A 241 -2.26 -2.22 -17.64
CA LEU A 241 -2.51 -3.23 -18.67
C LEU A 241 -3.94 -3.78 -18.58
N GLN A 242 -4.38 -4.18 -17.38
CA GLN A 242 -5.75 -4.65 -17.16
C GLN A 242 -6.78 -3.57 -17.54
N THR A 243 -6.53 -2.31 -17.16
CA THR A 243 -7.44 -1.19 -17.46
C THR A 243 -7.52 -0.90 -18.95
N ALA A 244 -6.38 -0.91 -19.65
CA ALA A 244 -6.33 -0.71 -21.09
C ALA A 244 -7.00 -1.86 -21.85
N LEU A 245 -6.79 -3.12 -21.43
CA LEU A 245 -7.48 -4.27 -22.00
C LEU A 245 -9.00 -4.15 -21.82
N GLU A 246 -9.47 -3.78 -20.62
CA GLU A 246 -10.90 -3.55 -20.37
C GLU A 246 -11.47 -2.43 -21.26
N ALA A 247 -10.76 -1.30 -21.38
CA ALA A 247 -11.16 -0.16 -22.22
C ALA A 247 -11.22 -0.49 -23.72
N LEU A 248 -10.46 -1.50 -24.16
CA LEU A 248 -10.42 -2.00 -25.54
C LEU A 248 -11.33 -3.23 -25.76
N ASP A 249 -12.28 -3.48 -24.84
CA ASP A 249 -13.24 -4.61 -24.88
C ASP A 249 -12.60 -6.01 -24.74
N PHE A 250 -11.38 -6.11 -24.20
CA PHE A 250 -10.72 -7.36 -23.83
C PHE A 250 -10.75 -7.56 -22.31
N SER A 251 -11.84 -8.11 -21.77
CA SER A 251 -12.03 -8.24 -20.32
C SER A 251 -10.93 -9.07 -19.61
N PRO A 252 -10.14 -8.48 -18.69
CA PRO A 252 -9.16 -9.21 -17.86
C PRO A 252 -9.81 -9.97 -16.68
N ASN A 253 -11.14 -9.93 -16.54
CA ASN A 253 -11.93 -10.44 -15.40
C ASN A 253 -11.65 -9.74 -14.05
N GLY A 254 -11.24 -8.47 -14.08
CA GLY A 254 -11.01 -7.65 -12.89
C GLY A 254 -9.80 -6.73 -13.03
N LEU A 255 -9.79 -5.65 -12.24
CA LEU A 255 -8.69 -4.69 -12.15
C LEU A 255 -8.09 -4.74 -10.73
N ASP A 256 -7.23 -5.72 -10.49
CA ASP A 256 -6.61 -5.99 -9.18
C ASP A 256 -5.08 -5.80 -9.16
N GLY A 257 -4.46 -5.57 -10.31
CA GLY A 257 -3.02 -5.44 -10.48
C GLY A 257 -2.25 -6.77 -10.39
N VAL A 258 -2.96 -7.90 -10.34
CA VAL A 258 -2.38 -9.25 -10.32
C VAL A 258 -2.40 -9.83 -11.73
N PHE A 259 -1.25 -10.28 -12.22
CA PHE A 259 -1.14 -10.83 -13.56
C PHE A 259 -1.61 -12.29 -13.60
N GLY A 260 -2.91 -12.49 -13.53
CA GLY A 260 -3.56 -13.80 -13.45
C GLY A 260 -3.98 -14.39 -14.82
N PRO A 261 -4.65 -15.56 -14.81
CA PRO A 261 -5.17 -16.19 -16.02
C PRO A 261 -6.12 -15.30 -16.84
N GLY A 262 -6.94 -14.49 -16.17
CA GLY A 262 -7.85 -13.54 -16.83
C GLY A 262 -7.10 -12.48 -17.63
N THR A 263 -6.14 -11.80 -17.00
CA THR A 263 -5.25 -10.81 -17.66
C THR A 263 -4.52 -11.42 -18.84
N ARG A 264 -3.95 -12.63 -18.68
CA ARG A 264 -3.23 -13.31 -19.76
C ARG A 264 -4.14 -13.69 -20.92
N SER A 265 -5.35 -14.19 -20.64
CA SER A 265 -6.32 -14.52 -21.68
C SER A 265 -6.71 -13.28 -22.48
N ALA A 266 -6.99 -12.17 -21.79
CA ALA A 266 -7.31 -10.88 -22.41
C ALA A 266 -6.16 -10.34 -23.27
N LEU A 267 -4.92 -10.41 -22.76
CA LEU A 267 -3.71 -10.03 -23.49
C LEU A 267 -3.56 -10.81 -24.81
N VAL A 268 -3.72 -12.14 -24.75
CA VAL A 268 -3.64 -13.00 -25.95
C VAL A 268 -4.75 -12.67 -26.95
N SER A 269 -5.97 -12.41 -26.48
CA SER A 269 -7.08 -11.98 -27.34
C SER A 269 -6.79 -10.64 -28.01
N PHE A 270 -6.26 -9.66 -27.28
CA PHE A 270 -5.85 -8.36 -27.81
C PHE A 270 -4.75 -8.50 -28.86
N GLN A 271 -3.70 -9.28 -28.55
CA GLN A 271 -2.59 -9.55 -29.48
C GLN A 271 -3.10 -10.22 -30.76
N SER A 272 -3.98 -11.22 -30.63
CA SER A 272 -4.60 -11.88 -31.77
C SER A 272 -5.43 -10.92 -32.64
N ALA A 273 -6.26 -10.07 -32.02
CA ALA A 273 -7.08 -9.11 -32.74
C ALA A 273 -6.25 -8.01 -33.42
N SER A 274 -5.09 -7.69 -32.86
CA SER A 274 -4.15 -6.68 -33.38
C SER A 274 -3.11 -7.25 -34.36
N GLY A 275 -3.17 -8.55 -34.68
CA GLY A 275 -2.22 -9.20 -35.59
C GLY A 275 -0.79 -9.35 -35.03
N LEU A 276 -0.64 -9.32 -33.70
CA LEU A 276 0.63 -9.39 -32.99
C LEU A 276 0.98 -10.82 -32.55
N THR A 277 2.25 -11.03 -32.22
CA THR A 277 2.71 -12.31 -31.65
C THR A 277 2.08 -12.51 -30.27
N GLN A 278 1.39 -13.62 -30.09
CA GLN A 278 0.72 -13.94 -28.83
C GLN A 278 1.74 -14.38 -27.76
N THR A 279 1.48 -14.00 -26.51
CA THR A 279 2.34 -14.28 -25.35
C THR A 279 1.63 -15.08 -24.26
N PRO A 280 1.22 -16.34 -24.53
CA PRO A 280 0.44 -17.17 -23.59
C PRO A 280 1.23 -17.63 -22.36
N THR A 281 2.50 -17.27 -22.24
CA THR A 281 3.35 -17.59 -21.08
C THR A 281 3.70 -16.39 -20.22
N ALA A 282 3.25 -15.17 -20.59
CA ALA A 282 3.52 -13.94 -19.84
C ALA A 282 3.02 -14.05 -18.38
N GLN A 283 3.90 -13.77 -17.44
CA GLN A 283 3.67 -13.84 -16.00
C GLN A 283 3.58 -12.45 -15.36
N ASN A 284 4.09 -11.42 -16.00
CA ASN A 284 4.08 -10.05 -15.49
C ASN A 284 4.18 -9.03 -16.65
N ILE A 285 4.14 -7.74 -16.32
CA ILE A 285 4.16 -6.66 -17.30
C ILE A 285 5.46 -6.61 -18.13
N ASP A 286 6.59 -7.06 -17.59
CA ASP A 286 7.88 -7.08 -18.32
C ASP A 286 7.95 -8.19 -19.37
N ASP A 287 7.03 -9.16 -19.31
CA ASP A 287 6.89 -10.19 -20.35
C ASP A 287 6.06 -9.69 -21.55
N VAL A 288 5.44 -8.51 -21.46
CA VAL A 288 4.62 -7.93 -22.54
C VAL A 288 5.53 -7.22 -23.55
N PRO A 289 5.51 -7.62 -24.83
CA PRO A 289 6.35 -7.00 -25.84
C PRO A 289 6.02 -5.52 -26.03
N GLN A 290 7.04 -4.69 -26.27
CA GLN A 290 6.85 -3.25 -26.49
C GLN A 290 5.88 -2.96 -27.66
N GLU A 291 5.95 -3.73 -28.75
CA GLU A 291 5.01 -3.62 -29.87
C GLU A 291 3.54 -3.82 -29.47
N THR A 292 3.28 -4.61 -28.42
CA THR A 292 1.94 -4.81 -27.87
C THR A 292 1.49 -3.58 -27.07
N VAL A 293 2.39 -2.99 -26.28
CA VAL A 293 2.12 -1.74 -25.55
C VAL A 293 1.87 -0.60 -26.53
N ASP A 294 2.69 -0.45 -27.57
CA ASP A 294 2.57 0.61 -28.58
C ASP A 294 1.24 0.51 -29.35
N ALA A 295 0.83 -0.72 -29.72
CA ALA A 295 -0.46 -0.97 -30.36
C ALA A 295 -1.63 -0.62 -29.43
N MET A 296 -1.50 -0.91 -28.14
CA MET A 296 -2.51 -0.60 -27.13
C MET A 296 -2.66 0.90 -26.95
N VAL A 297 -1.55 1.62 -26.78
CA VAL A 297 -1.52 3.09 -26.71
C VAL A 297 -2.17 3.72 -27.94
N THR A 298 -1.81 3.25 -29.15
CA THR A 298 -2.40 3.74 -30.40
C THR A 298 -3.93 3.57 -30.44
N GLN A 299 -4.44 2.42 -29.97
CA GLN A 299 -5.89 2.19 -29.94
C GLN A 299 -6.61 3.02 -28.87
N LEU A 300 -6.00 3.21 -27.69
CA LEU A 300 -6.51 4.10 -26.65
C LEU A 300 -6.58 5.55 -27.15
N ASP A 301 -5.53 6.03 -27.84
CA ASP A 301 -5.49 7.37 -28.42
C ASP A 301 -6.61 7.58 -29.44
N ASN A 302 -6.92 6.57 -30.27
CA ASN A 302 -8.04 6.62 -31.22
C ASN A 302 -9.41 6.71 -30.52
N LEU A 303 -9.52 6.26 -29.27
CA LEU A 303 -10.70 6.39 -28.43
C LEU A 303 -10.69 7.68 -27.59
N GLY A 304 -9.64 8.49 -27.67
CA GLY A 304 -9.45 9.69 -26.85
C GLY A 304 -9.14 9.38 -25.38
N ILE A 305 -8.63 8.18 -25.09
CA ILE A 305 -8.27 7.75 -23.73
C ILE A 305 -6.78 7.97 -23.53
N SER A 306 -6.41 8.86 -22.61
CA SER A 306 -5.01 9.16 -22.30
C SER A 306 -4.31 7.98 -21.61
N SER A 307 -3.05 7.76 -21.97
CA SER A 307 -2.17 6.76 -21.35
C SER A 307 -0.83 7.37 -20.93
N PHE A 308 -0.16 6.74 -19.98
CA PHE A 308 1.14 7.15 -19.46
C PHE A 308 2.06 5.93 -19.28
N PRO A 309 3.35 6.03 -19.67
CA PRO A 309 4.32 4.96 -19.49
C PRO A 309 4.80 4.73 -18.06
#